data_AF-A0A2K1K782-F1
#
_entry.id   AF-A0A2K1K782-F1
#
_cell.length_a   1.000
_cell.length_b   1.000
_cell.length_c   1.000
_cell.angle_alpha   90.00
_cell.angle_beta   90.00
_cell.angle_gamma   90.00
#
_symmetry.space_group_name_H-M   'P 1'
#
loop_
_entity.id
_entity.type
_entity.pdbx_description
1 polymer ?
#
loop_
_entity_poly.entity_id
_entity_poly.type
_entity_poly.pdbx_seq_one_letter_code
_entity_poly.pdbx_strand_id
1 'polypeptide(L)'
;LKKFTSLITFKLKIYKSMIFLPNRLDNLTFFTTLDLEECSSLILLPNGLNNLTSLTKFYIFNCSSLTSLPNELANLTSLTTFNIKRYYSKVDYNTLYLFIIYDLNDCSSLTSLPNELGNVISLIILDLNEYSKSISLSN
;
A
#
# COMPACT_ATOMS: atom_id res chain seq x y z
N LEU A 1 0.86 -3.64 -17.45
CA LEU A 1 0.18 -4.75 -16.73
C LEU A 1 -0.74 -5.57 -17.63
N LYS A 2 -1.52 -4.99 -18.55
CA LYS A 2 -2.48 -5.72 -19.42
C LYS A 2 -1.96 -6.95 -20.20
N LYS A 3 -0.65 -7.05 -20.45
CA LYS A 3 -0.02 -8.16 -21.17
C LYS A 3 0.36 -9.35 -20.27
N PHE A 4 0.30 -9.18 -18.95
CA PHE A 4 0.76 -10.18 -17.98
C PHE A 4 -0.44 -10.90 -17.34
N THR A 5 -1.21 -11.63 -18.15
CA THR A 5 -2.42 -12.34 -17.70
C THR A 5 -2.13 -13.47 -16.70
N SER A 6 -0.92 -14.02 -16.73
CA SER A 6 -0.47 -15.08 -15.82
C SER A 6 0.32 -14.56 -14.61
N LEU A 7 0.29 -13.25 -14.35
CA LEU A 7 1.05 -12.65 -13.26
C LEU A 7 0.45 -13.06 -11.90
N ILE A 8 1.28 -13.65 -11.05
CA ILE A 8 0.88 -14.08 -9.70
C ILE A 8 1.30 -13.05 -8.65
N THR A 9 2.47 -12.46 -8.80
CA THR A 9 3.05 -11.53 -7.84
C THR A 9 3.59 -10.30 -8.55
N PHE A 10 3.33 -9.13 -8.00
CA PHE A 10 3.85 -7.85 -8.49
C PHE A 10 4.43 -7.12 -7.30
N LYS A 11 5.74 -6.89 -7.39
CA LYS A 11 6.49 -6.16 -6.39
C LYS A 11 7.03 -4.91 -7.01
N LEU A 12 6.84 -3.78 -6.35
CA LEU A 12 7.42 -2.52 -6.73
C LEU A 12 8.19 -1.95 -5.54
N LYS A 13 9.50 -1.77 -5.71
CA LYS A 13 10.41 -1.32 -4.66
C LYS A 13 11.19 -0.09 -5.12
N ILE A 14 11.32 0.93 -4.25
CA ILE A 14 12.15 2.14 -4.45
C ILE A 14 11.73 2.93 -5.71
N TYR A 15 10.42 3.06 -5.95
CA TYR A 15 9.91 3.82 -7.09
C TYR A 15 9.56 5.26 -6.68
N LYS A 16 10.57 6.14 -6.78
CA LYS A 16 10.50 7.53 -6.31
C LYS A 16 9.72 8.50 -7.20
N SER A 17 9.20 8.07 -8.34
CA SER A 17 8.49 8.92 -9.29
C SER A 17 7.09 8.42 -9.67
N MET A 18 6.68 7.25 -9.17
CA MET A 18 5.37 6.70 -9.47
C MET A 18 4.32 7.37 -8.60
N ILE A 19 3.42 8.13 -9.24
CA ILE A 19 2.34 8.84 -8.54
C ILE A 19 1.07 7.98 -8.42
N PHE A 20 0.83 7.10 -9.40
CA PHE A 20 -0.34 6.23 -9.48
C PHE A 20 0.02 4.85 -10.04
N LEU A 21 -0.67 3.81 -9.57
CA LEU A 21 -0.71 2.51 -10.27
C LEU A 21 -1.68 2.57 -11.46
N PRO A 22 -1.54 1.70 -12.46
CA PRO A 22 -2.45 1.66 -13.60
C PRO A 22 -3.90 1.34 -13.17
N ASN A 23 -4.87 2.13 -13.67
CA ASN A 23 -6.29 1.99 -13.32
C ASN A 23 -6.97 0.70 -13.80
N ARG A 24 -6.38 -0.02 -14.75
CA ARG A 24 -6.99 -1.22 -15.36
C ARG A 24 -6.17 -2.45 -15.03
N LEU A 25 -6.64 -3.18 -14.02
CA LEU A 25 -6.04 -4.42 -13.49
C LEU A 25 -6.89 -5.66 -13.82
N ASP A 26 -7.93 -5.47 -14.63
CA ASP A 26 -9.02 -6.40 -14.95
C ASP A 26 -8.55 -7.76 -15.52
N ASN A 27 -7.33 -7.80 -16.08
CA ASN A 27 -6.77 -8.98 -16.73
C ASN A 27 -5.90 -9.84 -15.79
N LEU A 28 -5.75 -9.44 -14.52
CA LEU A 28 -4.85 -10.08 -13.55
C LEU A 28 -5.56 -11.18 -12.74
N THR A 29 -6.13 -12.18 -13.41
CA THR A 29 -7.01 -13.18 -12.81
C THR A 29 -6.32 -14.13 -11.82
N PHE A 30 -5.00 -14.32 -11.94
CA PHE A 30 -4.20 -15.19 -11.06
C PHE A 30 -3.37 -14.43 -10.03
N PHE A 31 -3.62 -13.13 -9.89
CA PHE A 31 -2.76 -12.24 -9.14
C PHE A 31 -3.06 -12.31 -7.64
N THR A 32 -2.13 -12.88 -6.87
CA THR A 32 -2.33 -13.21 -5.46
C THR A 32 -1.58 -12.30 -4.50
N THR A 33 -0.52 -11.61 -4.95
CA THR A 33 0.33 -10.80 -4.07
C THR A 33 0.70 -9.45 -4.70
N LEU A 34 0.35 -8.37 -4.01
CA LEU A 34 0.77 -7.00 -4.29
C LEU A 34 1.70 -6.51 -3.18
N ASP A 35 2.89 -6.05 -3.55
CA ASP A 35 3.92 -5.60 -2.62
C ASP A 35 4.47 -4.25 -3.08
N LEU A 36 4.17 -3.20 -2.32
CA LEU A 36 4.58 -1.83 -2.62
C LEU A 36 5.54 -1.36 -1.52
N GLU A 37 6.81 -1.18 -1.85
CA GLU A 37 7.86 -0.80 -0.92
C GLU A 37 8.56 0.48 -1.38
N GLU A 38 8.74 1.44 -0.48
CA GLU A 38 9.48 2.70 -0.75
C GLU A 38 8.95 3.47 -1.98
N CYS A 39 7.65 3.40 -2.25
CA CYS A 39 6.99 4.17 -3.31
C CYS A 39 6.62 5.56 -2.78
N SER A 40 7.63 6.38 -2.48
CA SER A 40 7.50 7.63 -1.75
C SER A 40 6.60 8.68 -2.42
N SER A 41 6.38 8.58 -3.73
CA SER A 41 5.52 9.51 -4.50
C SER A 41 4.13 8.99 -4.80
N LEU A 42 3.80 7.75 -4.40
CA LEU A 42 2.49 7.15 -4.65
C LEU A 42 1.44 7.85 -3.77
N ILE A 43 0.50 8.58 -4.38
CA ILE A 43 -0.48 9.39 -3.64
C ILE A 43 -1.76 8.61 -3.35
N LEU A 44 -2.20 7.81 -4.35
CA LEU A 44 -3.46 7.08 -4.33
C LEU A 44 -3.29 5.71 -5.00
N LEU A 45 -4.08 4.74 -4.52
CA LEU A 45 -4.28 3.47 -5.21
C LEU A 45 -5.46 3.59 -6.20
N PRO A 46 -5.43 2.86 -7.32
CA PRO A 46 -6.47 2.93 -8.34
C PRO A 46 -7.75 2.22 -7.88
N ASN A 47 -8.91 2.75 -8.28
CA ASN A 47 -10.20 2.11 -8.01
C ASN A 47 -10.32 0.71 -8.64
N GLY A 48 -9.53 0.43 -9.68
CA GLY A 48 -9.46 -0.89 -10.33
C GLY A 48 -8.86 -2.00 -9.47
N LEU A 49 -8.51 -1.75 -8.21
CA LEU A 49 -8.13 -2.79 -7.25
C LEU A 49 -9.25 -3.80 -7.00
N ASN A 50 -10.52 -3.39 -7.09
CA ASN A 50 -11.67 -4.30 -6.96
C ASN A 50 -11.62 -5.49 -7.94
N ASN A 51 -10.93 -5.35 -9.07
CA ASN A 51 -10.82 -6.41 -10.07
C ASN A 51 -9.77 -7.48 -9.71
N LEU A 52 -8.98 -7.26 -8.65
CA LEU A 52 -8.01 -8.23 -8.15
C LEU A 52 -8.67 -9.24 -7.20
N THR A 53 -9.71 -9.93 -7.67
CA THR A 53 -10.53 -10.84 -6.84
C THR A 53 -9.75 -12.03 -6.28
N SER A 54 -8.61 -12.39 -6.91
CA SER A 54 -7.69 -13.45 -6.45
C SER A 54 -6.61 -12.96 -5.49
N LEU A 55 -6.57 -11.66 -5.16
CA LEU A 55 -5.54 -11.09 -4.30
C LEU A 55 -5.70 -11.62 -2.88
N THR A 56 -4.65 -12.26 -2.36
CA THR A 56 -4.63 -12.83 -1.01
C THR A 56 -3.75 -12.04 -0.05
N LYS A 57 -2.73 -11.37 -0.58
CA LYS A 57 -1.73 -10.64 0.20
C LYS A 57 -1.51 -9.26 -0.39
N PHE A 58 -1.64 -8.24 0.45
CA PHE A 58 -1.34 -6.87 0.08
C PHE A 58 -0.47 -6.20 1.13
N TYR A 59 0.72 -5.77 0.70
CA TYR A 59 1.73 -5.13 1.51
C TYR A 59 2.01 -3.70 1.01
N ILE A 60 2.04 -2.74 1.95
CA ILE A 60 2.42 -1.36 1.71
C ILE A 60 3.48 -0.97 2.75
N PHE A 61 4.69 -0.70 2.30
CA PHE A 61 5.84 -0.39 3.15
C PHE A 61 6.47 0.93 2.73
N ASN A 62 6.62 1.86 3.68
CA ASN A 62 7.33 3.14 3.47
C ASN A 62 6.85 3.94 2.22
N CYS A 63 5.56 3.90 1.90
CA CYS A 63 4.92 4.67 0.82
C CYS A 63 4.33 5.98 1.36
N SER A 64 5.17 7.00 1.45
CA SER A 64 4.89 8.15 2.31
C SER A 64 3.88 9.18 1.82
N SER A 65 3.77 9.35 0.50
CA SER A 65 2.76 10.24 -0.07
C SER A 65 1.36 9.63 -0.11
N LEU A 66 1.19 8.35 0.28
CA LEU A 66 -0.11 7.68 0.20
C LEU A 66 -1.06 8.32 1.23
N THR A 67 -2.14 8.95 0.75
CA THR A 67 -3.04 9.76 1.59
C THR A 67 -4.33 9.04 1.98
N SER A 68 -4.77 8.10 1.16
CA SER A 68 -5.99 7.33 1.38
C SER A 68 -5.90 5.96 0.71
N LEU A 69 -6.75 5.06 1.18
CA LEU A 69 -7.02 3.78 0.55
C LEU A 69 -8.44 3.81 -0.04
N PRO A 70 -8.67 3.19 -1.21
CA PRO A 70 -9.98 3.18 -1.84
C PRO A 70 -10.94 2.24 -1.10
N ASN A 71 -12.22 2.60 -1.04
CA ASN A 71 -13.29 1.79 -0.44
C ASN A 71 -13.43 0.44 -1.15
N GLU A 72 -13.03 0.39 -2.42
CA GLU A 72 -12.95 -0.80 -3.25
C GLU A 72 -12.04 -1.91 -2.68
N LEU A 73 -11.19 -1.64 -1.69
CA LEU A 73 -10.48 -2.69 -0.93
C LEU A 73 -11.46 -3.66 -0.27
N ALA A 74 -12.65 -3.20 0.09
CA ALA A 74 -13.74 -4.03 0.62
C ALA A 74 -14.15 -5.16 -0.34
N ASN A 75 -13.95 -4.96 -1.64
CA ASN A 75 -14.32 -5.92 -2.68
C ASN A 75 -13.26 -7.00 -2.91
N LEU A 76 -12.12 -6.95 -2.20
CA LEU A 76 -11.08 -7.97 -2.27
C LEU A 76 -11.45 -9.20 -1.44
N THR A 77 -12.42 -9.97 -1.94
CA THR A 77 -13.04 -11.10 -1.20
C THR A 77 -12.10 -12.26 -0.87
N SER A 78 -10.91 -12.30 -1.47
CA SER A 78 -9.89 -13.32 -1.19
C SER A 78 -8.75 -12.81 -0.31
N LEU A 79 -8.77 -11.53 0.08
CA LEU A 79 -7.68 -10.91 0.82
C LEU A 79 -7.63 -11.46 2.24
N THR A 80 -6.55 -12.17 2.57
CA THR A 80 -6.35 -12.77 3.89
C THR A 80 -5.30 -12.02 4.70
N THR A 81 -4.34 -11.37 4.04
CA THR A 81 -3.30 -10.56 4.66
C THR A 81 -3.30 -9.15 4.12
N PHE A 82 -3.54 -8.17 4.98
CA PHE A 82 -3.32 -6.77 4.67
C PHE A 82 -2.35 -6.15 5.69
N ASN A 83 -1.28 -5.55 5.19
CA ASN A 83 -0.22 -5.05 6.04
C ASN A 83 0.29 -3.69 5.54
N ILE A 84 0.33 -2.73 6.45
CA ILE A 84 0.88 -1.39 6.21
C ILE A 84 1.93 -1.13 7.30
N LYS A 85 3.19 -0.90 6.91
CA LYS A 85 4.26 -0.55 7.86
C LYS A 85 5.11 0.62 7.41
N ARG A 86 5.72 1.26 8.39
CA ARG A 86 6.86 2.15 8.23
C ARG A 86 8.13 1.45 8.73
N TYR A 87 9.28 1.81 8.17
CA TYR A 87 10.57 1.51 8.78
C TYR A 87 11.17 2.81 9.32
N TYR A 88 11.52 2.85 10.60
CA TYR A 88 12.43 3.87 11.11
C TYR A 88 13.85 3.46 10.74
N SER A 89 14.50 4.21 9.83
CA SER A 89 15.96 4.09 9.71
C SER A 89 16.58 4.70 10.96
N LYS A 90 16.81 3.89 11.98
CA LYS A 90 17.61 4.30 13.14
C LYS A 90 19.07 4.35 12.70
N VAL A 91 19.55 5.51 12.26
CA VAL A 91 20.99 5.75 12.07
C VAL A 91 21.36 7.13 12.59
N ASP A 92 22.29 7.13 13.54
CA ASP A 92 22.98 8.26 14.15
C ASP A 92 24.47 7.84 14.20
N TYR A 93 25.55 8.61 14.06
CA TYR A 93 25.86 10.04 14.12
C TYR A 93 27.02 10.26 13.09
N ASN A 94 27.12 11.42 12.41
CA ASN A 94 28.32 11.99 11.69
C ASN A 94 28.27 12.28 10.16
N THR A 95 27.19 12.10 9.41
CA THR A 95 27.18 12.45 7.96
C THR A 95 26.49 13.79 7.68
N LEU A 96 27.02 14.87 8.25
CA LEU A 96 26.49 16.25 8.19
C LEU A 96 26.47 16.92 6.79
N TYR A 97 26.85 16.21 5.71
CA TYR A 97 26.73 16.69 4.32
C TYR A 97 25.54 16.12 3.54
N LEU A 98 24.80 15.14 4.11
CA LEU A 98 23.58 14.58 3.52
C LEU A 98 22.28 15.30 3.97
N PHE A 99 22.41 16.39 4.73
CA PHE A 99 21.31 17.12 5.39
C PHE A 99 20.30 17.80 4.43
N ILE A 100 20.55 17.82 3.12
CA ILE A 100 19.61 18.37 2.13
C ILE A 100 18.62 17.29 1.62
N ILE A 101 18.87 15.99 1.85
CA ILE A 101 17.94 14.89 1.50
C ILE A 101 17.24 14.34 2.76
N TYR A 102 16.98 15.20 3.76
CA TYR A 102 16.34 14.82 5.02
C TYR A 102 14.84 15.14 5.09
N ASP A 103 14.23 15.53 3.96
CA ASP A 103 12.77 15.48 3.83
C ASP A 103 12.37 14.24 3.02
N LEU A 104 12.66 13.07 3.61
CA LEU A 104 12.19 11.78 3.13
C LEU A 104 10.91 11.46 3.89
N ASN A 105 9.84 12.00 3.29
CA ASN A 105 8.44 11.89 3.65
C ASN A 105 8.10 10.59 4.39
N ASP A 106 7.24 10.78 5.38
CA ASP A 106 6.66 9.83 6.30
C ASP A 106 5.39 9.20 5.69
N CYS A 107 5.02 7.94 5.97
CA CYS A 107 3.64 7.46 5.75
C CYS A 107 2.62 8.15 6.67
N SER A 108 2.88 9.40 7.07
CA SER A 108 2.01 10.23 7.89
C SER A 108 0.84 10.79 7.09
N SER A 109 0.90 10.73 5.76
CA SER A 109 -0.12 11.30 4.88
C SER A 109 -1.42 10.53 4.90
N LEU A 110 -1.37 9.21 5.12
CA LEU A 110 -2.59 8.42 5.30
C LEU A 110 -3.26 8.93 6.60
N THR A 111 -4.57 9.08 6.60
CA THR A 111 -5.29 9.68 7.75
C THR A 111 -6.43 8.80 8.24
N SER A 112 -6.88 7.87 7.42
CA SER A 112 -8.01 7.00 7.67
C SER A 112 -7.87 5.69 6.88
N LEU A 113 -8.52 4.64 7.38
CA LEU A 113 -8.81 3.43 6.61
C LEU A 113 -10.19 3.59 5.95
N PRO A 114 -10.47 2.87 4.85
CA PRO A 114 -11.79 2.90 4.25
C PRO A 114 -12.79 2.22 5.21
N ASN A 115 -13.95 2.84 5.42
CA ASN A 115 -14.96 2.34 6.36
C ASN A 115 -15.43 0.92 5.99
N GLU A 116 -15.46 0.63 4.70
CA GLU A 116 -15.88 -0.64 4.14
C GLU A 116 -14.83 -1.74 4.31
N LEU A 117 -13.62 -1.43 4.83
CA LEU A 117 -12.62 -2.45 5.14
C LEU A 117 -13.15 -3.50 6.13
N GLY A 118 -14.06 -3.10 7.03
CA GLY A 118 -14.76 -4.02 7.93
C GLY A 118 -15.63 -5.07 7.23
N ASN A 119 -15.95 -4.87 5.95
CA ASN A 119 -16.73 -5.81 5.14
C ASN A 119 -15.87 -6.91 4.50
N VAL A 120 -14.55 -6.84 4.62
CA VAL A 120 -13.64 -7.88 4.08
C VAL A 120 -13.69 -9.12 4.98
N ILE A 121 -14.66 -9.99 4.74
CA ILE A 121 -14.89 -11.22 5.54
C ILE A 121 -13.72 -12.21 5.52
N SER A 122 -12.86 -12.14 4.50
CA SER A 122 -11.71 -13.04 4.33
C SER A 122 -10.48 -12.61 5.10
N LEU A 123 -10.46 -11.39 5.66
CA LEU A 123 -9.28 -10.81 6.27
C LEU A 123 -8.96 -11.53 7.59
N ILE A 124 -7.77 -12.13 7.67
CA ILE A 124 -7.30 -12.86 8.84
C ILE A 124 -6.26 -12.03 9.59
N ILE A 125 -5.37 -11.36 8.84
CA ILE A 125 -4.27 -10.57 9.38
C ILE A 125 -4.42 -9.13 8.91
N LEU A 126 -4.63 -8.23 9.86
CA LEU A 126 -4.51 -6.80 9.70
C LEU A 126 -3.38 -6.31 10.60
N ASP A 127 -2.30 -5.84 9.99
CA ASP A 127 -1.11 -5.33 10.70
C ASP A 127 -0.89 -3.87 10.31
N LEU A 128 -1.06 -2.99 11.30
CA LEU A 128 -0.93 -1.53 11.20
C LEU A 128 0.18 -1.02 12.15
N ASN A 129 1.10 -1.90 12.55
CA ASN A 129 2.14 -1.54 13.51
C ASN A 129 2.97 -0.36 13.02
N GLU A 130 3.36 0.52 13.97
CA GLU A 130 4.19 1.71 13.73
C GLU A 130 3.53 2.79 12.86
N TYR A 131 2.22 2.69 12.64
CA TYR A 131 1.43 3.76 12.08
C TYR A 131 1.05 4.77 13.19
N SER A 132 1.63 5.97 13.14
CA SER A 132 1.68 6.91 14.28
C SER A 132 0.49 7.86 14.43
N LYS A 133 -0.44 7.90 13.46
CA LYS A 133 -1.69 8.65 13.58
C LYS A 133 -2.79 7.75 14.11
N SER A 134 -3.60 8.27 15.04
CA SER A 134 -4.84 7.62 15.48
C SER A 134 -5.75 7.40 14.26
N ILE A 135 -5.72 6.20 13.68
CA ILE A 135 -6.66 5.81 12.64
C ILE A 135 -8.04 5.89 13.29
N SER A 136 -8.89 6.79 12.80
CA SER A 136 -10.31 6.72 13.12
C SER A 136 -10.86 5.47 12.45
N LEU A 137 -11.05 4.41 13.24
CA LEU A 137 -11.92 3.30 12.87
C LEU A 137 -13.35 3.83 13.01
N SER A 138 -13.84 4.55 12.00
CA SER A 138 -15.25 4.95 11.96
C SER A 138 -16.09 3.69 11.72
N ASN A 139 -16.82 3.29 12.76
CA ASN A 139 -17.94 2.36 12.67
C ASN A 139 -19.11 3.00 11.91
#